data_AF-A0A5R9ACW2-F1
#
_entry.id   AF-A0A5R9ACW2-F1
#
_cell.length_a   1.000
_cell.length_b   1.000
_cell.length_c   1.000
_cell.angle_alpha   90.00
_cell.angle_beta   90.00
_cell.angle_gamma   90.00
#
_symmetry.space_group_name_H-M   'P 1'
#
loop_
_entity.id
_entity.type
_entity.pdbx_description
1 polymer ?
#
loop_
_entity_poly.entity_id
_entity_poly.type
_entity_poly.pdbx_seq_one_letter_code
_entity_poly.pdbx_strand_id
1 'polypeptide(L)'
;MSKNVKTQIGFDADGYKKYLTKDEEVFNTYSELTKLTTKAIGDFKMITDQADFLESPFDYTLEIFWDKYCQNEPQHLDRELVFKTKTNISREQFNALESSIKATIRQMVVYAPKVSKTGLKSTINKDDFNIYLNENKKEEYDLVTKFMDTAIELHSKFNATMIAHVVRYHQGILLEGLNPVINVQYFKA
;
A
#
# COMPACT_ATOMS: atom_id res chain seq x y z
N MET A 1 -35.49 6.73 5.49
CA MET A 1 -34.27 6.02 5.93
C MET A 1 -33.23 7.08 6.27
N SER A 2 -32.98 7.35 7.54
CA SER A 2 -31.92 8.29 7.94
C SER A 2 -30.58 7.65 7.59
N LYS A 3 -29.75 8.32 6.78
CA LYS A 3 -28.36 7.89 6.58
C LYS A 3 -27.68 7.97 7.96
N ASN A 4 -27.25 6.84 8.51
CA ASN A 4 -26.36 6.84 9.67
C ASN A 4 -25.08 7.58 9.27
N VAL A 5 -25.01 8.87 9.60
CA VAL A 5 -23.81 9.69 9.41
C VAL A 5 -22.82 9.21 10.47
N LYS A 6 -21.77 8.50 10.04
CA LYS A 6 -20.69 8.10 10.94
C LYS A 6 -19.86 9.33 11.30
N THR A 7 -19.63 9.55 12.58
CA THR A 7 -18.78 10.65 13.06
C THR A 7 -17.31 10.28 12.86
N GLN A 8 -16.56 11.02 12.04
CA GLN A 8 -15.11 10.84 11.93
C GLN A 8 -14.42 11.51 13.12
N ILE A 9 -13.53 10.76 13.80
CA ILE A 9 -12.80 11.22 14.99
C ILE A 9 -11.29 11.18 14.82
N GLY A 10 -10.79 10.62 13.71
CA GLY A 10 -9.35 10.57 13.45
C GLY A 10 -8.99 10.06 12.07
N PHE A 11 -7.69 9.85 11.86
CA PHE A 11 -7.10 9.33 10.63
C PHE A 11 -5.83 8.53 10.95
N ASP A 12 -5.72 7.31 10.45
CA ASP A 12 -4.53 6.47 10.58
C ASP A 12 -3.45 6.88 9.56
N ALA A 13 -2.74 7.97 9.86
CA ALA A 13 -1.72 8.53 8.98
C ALA A 13 -0.53 7.58 8.75
N ASP A 14 -0.11 6.85 9.79
CA ASP A 14 1.01 5.92 9.72
C ASP A 14 0.65 4.70 8.89
N GLY A 15 -0.56 4.14 9.08
CA GLY A 15 -1.09 3.08 8.23
C GLY A 15 -1.17 3.52 6.78
N TYR A 16 -1.77 4.69 6.51
CA TYR A 16 -1.89 5.23 5.15
C TYR A 16 -0.52 5.38 4.48
N LYS A 17 0.44 6.02 5.16
CA LYS A 17 1.80 6.23 4.66
C LYS A 17 2.52 4.90 4.40
N LYS A 18 2.39 3.94 5.32
CA LYS A 18 2.98 2.60 5.18
C LYS A 18 2.49 1.91 3.91
N TYR A 19 1.19 1.95 3.61
CA TYR A 19 0.67 1.30 2.41
C TYR A 19 1.01 2.09 1.14
N LEU A 20 1.04 3.43 1.18
CA LEU A 20 1.53 4.23 0.05
C LEU A 20 2.97 3.86 -0.33
N THR A 21 3.88 3.74 0.65
CA THR A 21 5.27 3.34 0.38
C THR A 21 5.35 1.96 -0.28
N LYS A 22 4.52 1.00 0.15
CA LYS A 22 4.47 -0.33 -0.48
C LYS A 22 3.90 -0.29 -1.89
N ASP A 23 2.91 0.55 -2.13
CA ASP A 23 2.34 0.75 -3.46
C ASP A 23 3.41 1.30 -4.41
N GLU A 24 4.12 2.35 -3.99
CA GLU A 24 5.26 2.91 -4.73
C GLU A 24 6.34 1.85 -5.02
N GLU A 25 6.67 1.00 -4.04
CA GLU A 25 7.60 -0.12 -4.22
C GLU A 25 7.14 -1.07 -5.33
N VAL A 26 5.87 -1.49 -5.31
CA VAL A 26 5.29 -2.35 -6.35
C VAL A 26 5.37 -1.69 -7.72
N PHE A 27 4.98 -0.42 -7.84
CA PHE A 27 5.02 0.32 -9.10
C PHE A 27 6.45 0.52 -9.62
N ASN A 28 7.41 0.75 -8.74
CA ASN A 28 8.82 0.87 -9.10
C ASN A 28 9.40 -0.47 -9.59
N THR A 29 9.18 -1.56 -8.85
CA THR A 29 9.62 -2.90 -9.30
C THR A 29 8.93 -3.31 -10.60
N TYR A 30 7.65 -2.98 -10.76
CA TYR A 30 6.94 -3.19 -12.02
C TYR A 30 7.58 -2.40 -13.17
N SER A 31 7.90 -1.12 -12.95
CA SER A 31 8.63 -0.30 -13.92
C SER A 31 9.97 -0.92 -14.32
N GLU A 32 10.72 -1.49 -13.37
CA GLU A 32 11.97 -2.21 -13.68
C GLU A 32 11.74 -3.46 -14.51
N LEU A 33 10.70 -4.25 -14.19
CA LEU A 33 10.31 -5.44 -14.94
C LEU A 33 9.91 -5.10 -16.38
N THR A 34 9.13 -4.02 -16.58
CA THR A 34 8.77 -3.54 -17.91
C THR A 34 9.98 -3.04 -18.71
N LYS A 35 10.94 -2.36 -18.06
CA LYS A 35 12.20 -1.95 -18.70
C LYS A 35 13.04 -3.16 -19.12
N LEU A 36 13.14 -4.18 -18.27
CA LEU A 36 13.87 -5.42 -18.58
C LEU A 36 13.25 -6.12 -19.80
N THR A 37 11.93 -6.21 -19.83
CA THR A 37 11.15 -6.73 -20.96
C THR A 37 11.39 -5.93 -22.22
N THR A 38 11.29 -4.60 -22.15
CA THR A 38 11.54 -3.69 -23.29
C THR A 38 12.94 -3.86 -23.84
N LYS A 39 13.95 -4.04 -22.99
CA LYS A 39 15.33 -4.30 -23.42
C LYS A 39 15.44 -5.61 -24.20
N ALA A 40 14.68 -6.63 -23.83
CA ALA A 40 14.67 -7.92 -24.52
C ALA A 40 13.95 -7.88 -25.87
N ILE A 41 12.75 -7.27 -25.93
CA ILE A 41 11.86 -7.36 -27.10
C ILE A 41 11.79 -6.07 -27.95
N GLY A 42 12.44 -5.00 -27.50
CA GLY A 42 12.53 -3.70 -28.17
C GLY A 42 11.33 -2.76 -27.98
N ASP A 43 10.13 -3.28 -27.73
CA ASP A 43 8.93 -2.46 -27.49
C ASP A 43 8.00 -3.12 -26.46
N PHE A 44 7.75 -2.43 -25.34
CA PHE A 44 6.83 -2.91 -24.30
C PHE A 44 5.38 -3.02 -24.76
N LYS A 45 4.96 -2.27 -25.79
CA LYS A 45 3.58 -2.31 -26.30
C LYS A 45 3.19 -3.66 -26.88
N MET A 46 4.16 -4.55 -27.10
CA MET A 46 3.92 -5.94 -27.47
C MET A 46 3.30 -6.76 -26.33
N ILE A 47 3.34 -6.26 -25.09
CA ILE A 47 2.61 -6.85 -23.96
C ILE A 47 1.15 -6.35 -24.00
N THR A 48 0.27 -7.17 -24.56
CA THR A 48 -1.15 -6.87 -24.72
C THR A 48 -2.00 -7.25 -23.50
N ASP A 49 -1.55 -8.19 -22.69
CA ASP A 49 -2.19 -8.59 -21.45
C ASP A 49 -1.19 -8.50 -20.28
N GLN A 50 -1.29 -7.43 -19.50
CA GLN A 50 -0.42 -7.22 -18.35
C GLN A 50 -0.75 -8.14 -17.16
N ALA A 51 -1.95 -8.72 -17.12
CA ALA A 51 -2.29 -9.68 -16.08
C ALA A 51 -1.57 -11.01 -16.33
N ASP A 52 -1.69 -11.54 -17.55
CA ASP A 52 -0.98 -12.77 -17.94
C ASP A 52 0.54 -12.59 -17.88
N PHE A 53 1.04 -11.43 -18.28
CA PHE A 53 2.46 -11.09 -18.15
C PHE A 53 2.95 -11.15 -16.70
N LEU A 54 2.18 -10.66 -15.73
CA LEU A 54 2.58 -10.66 -14.32
C LEU A 54 2.52 -12.04 -13.65
N GLU A 55 1.82 -13.00 -14.25
CA GLU A 55 1.78 -14.38 -13.74
C GLU A 55 3.10 -15.13 -14.03
N SER A 56 3.64 -15.00 -15.25
CA SER A 56 4.97 -15.51 -15.63
C SER A 56 5.72 -14.54 -16.56
N PRO A 57 6.39 -13.50 -16.01
CA PRO A 57 7.01 -12.45 -16.81
C PRO A 57 8.10 -12.94 -17.76
N PHE A 58 8.92 -13.91 -17.32
CA PHE A 58 10.00 -14.43 -18.14
C PHE A 58 9.45 -15.21 -19.34
N ASP A 59 8.56 -16.18 -19.09
CA ASP A 59 8.07 -17.05 -20.16
C ASP A 59 7.26 -16.22 -21.18
N TYR A 60 6.44 -15.27 -20.71
CA TYR A 60 5.71 -14.36 -21.59
C TYR A 60 6.66 -13.53 -22.48
N THR A 61 7.75 -13.03 -21.92
CA THR A 61 8.76 -12.26 -22.67
C THR A 61 9.52 -13.15 -23.66
N LEU A 62 9.86 -14.38 -23.25
CA LEU A 62 10.56 -15.36 -24.07
C LEU A 62 9.74 -15.76 -25.30
N GLU A 63 8.42 -15.96 -25.13
CA GLU A 63 7.51 -16.24 -26.24
C GLU A 63 7.55 -15.12 -27.28
N ILE A 64 7.35 -13.87 -26.86
CA ILE A 64 7.38 -12.73 -27.79
C ILE A 64 8.75 -12.57 -28.45
N PHE A 65 9.83 -12.74 -27.69
CA PHE A 65 11.18 -12.67 -28.23
C PHE A 65 11.38 -13.71 -29.34
N TRP A 66 10.97 -14.95 -29.08
CA TRP A 66 11.13 -16.05 -30.01
C TRP A 66 10.34 -15.83 -31.31
N ASP A 67 9.07 -15.42 -31.15
CA ASP A 67 8.18 -15.11 -32.27
C ASP A 67 8.69 -13.94 -33.11
N LYS A 68 9.40 -12.98 -32.51
CA LYS A 68 9.90 -11.80 -33.22
C LYS A 68 11.26 -12.01 -33.88
N TYR A 69 12.18 -12.70 -33.21
CA TYR A 69 13.60 -12.72 -33.59
C TYR A 69 14.14 -14.11 -33.93
N CYS A 70 13.40 -15.18 -33.65
CA CYS A 70 13.87 -16.56 -33.80
C CYS A 70 12.98 -17.45 -34.67
N GLN A 71 12.10 -16.88 -35.51
CA GLN A 71 11.19 -17.68 -36.38
C GLN A 71 11.92 -18.68 -37.29
N ASN A 72 13.16 -18.39 -37.68
CA ASN A 72 13.97 -19.23 -38.56
C ASN A 72 15.00 -20.10 -37.80
N GLU A 73 15.01 -20.03 -36.46
CA GLU A 73 15.93 -20.84 -35.65
C GLU A 73 15.41 -22.28 -35.53
N PRO A 74 16.30 -23.29 -35.45
CA PRO A 74 15.88 -24.67 -35.26
C PRO A 74 15.07 -24.89 -33.97
N GLN A 75 13.97 -25.65 -34.07
CA GLN A 75 13.06 -25.89 -32.94
C GLN A 75 13.67 -26.67 -31.77
N HIS A 76 14.79 -27.37 -31.99
CA HIS A 76 15.47 -28.14 -30.95
C HIS A 76 16.44 -27.30 -30.09
N LEU A 77 16.63 -26.02 -30.42
CA LEU A 77 17.46 -25.13 -29.62
C LEU A 77 16.81 -24.84 -28.27
N ASP A 78 17.64 -24.74 -27.25
CA ASP A 78 17.22 -24.22 -25.95
C ASP A 78 16.89 -22.73 -26.08
N ARG A 79 15.60 -22.41 -26.02
CA ARG A 79 15.07 -21.05 -26.20
C ARG A 79 15.62 -20.10 -25.14
N GLU A 80 15.75 -20.55 -23.89
CA GLU A 80 16.24 -19.74 -22.78
C GLU A 80 17.73 -19.44 -22.94
N LEU A 81 18.52 -20.43 -23.36
CA LEU A 81 19.94 -20.22 -23.66
C LEU A 81 20.12 -19.21 -24.80
N VAL A 82 19.38 -19.36 -25.91
CA VAL A 82 19.43 -18.43 -27.05
C VAL A 82 19.01 -17.02 -26.62
N PHE A 83 17.93 -16.90 -25.84
CA PHE A 83 17.47 -15.64 -25.30
C PHE A 83 18.56 -14.96 -24.46
N LYS A 84 19.16 -15.71 -23.53
CA LYS A 84 20.22 -15.20 -22.65
C LYS A 84 21.45 -14.76 -23.46
N THR A 85 21.87 -15.53 -24.45
CA THR A 85 23.02 -15.18 -25.30
C THR A 85 22.74 -13.93 -26.15
N LYS A 86 21.54 -13.78 -26.71
CA LYS A 86 21.20 -12.63 -27.58
C LYS A 86 20.88 -11.35 -26.82
N THR A 87 20.30 -11.44 -25.62
CA THR A 87 19.84 -10.27 -24.85
C THR A 87 20.72 -9.91 -23.65
N ASN A 88 21.57 -10.84 -23.21
CA ASN A 88 22.28 -10.78 -21.93
C ASN A 88 21.34 -10.56 -20.72
N ILE A 89 20.16 -11.17 -20.78
CA ILE A 89 19.16 -11.16 -19.71
C ILE A 89 18.86 -12.60 -19.30
N SER A 90 18.77 -12.86 -17.99
CA SER A 90 18.53 -14.20 -17.45
C SER A 90 17.17 -14.32 -16.76
N ARG A 91 16.67 -15.55 -16.63
CA ARG A 91 15.42 -15.87 -15.92
C ARG A 91 15.46 -15.39 -14.46
N GLU A 92 16.62 -15.49 -13.80
CA GLU A 92 16.77 -15.08 -12.41
C GLU A 92 16.49 -13.59 -12.20
N GLN A 93 16.82 -12.73 -13.18
CA GLN A 93 16.52 -11.30 -13.10
C GLN A 93 15.00 -11.03 -13.10
N PHE A 94 14.25 -11.77 -13.92
CA PHE A 94 12.79 -11.70 -13.93
C PHE A 94 12.21 -12.27 -12.63
N ASN A 95 12.66 -13.46 -12.20
CA ASN A 95 12.18 -14.12 -10.99
C ASN A 95 12.39 -13.27 -9.74
N ALA A 96 13.50 -12.53 -9.66
CA ALA A 96 13.77 -11.62 -8.54
C ALA A 96 12.75 -10.47 -8.47
N LEU A 97 12.47 -9.82 -9.59
CA LEU A 97 11.49 -8.74 -9.69
C LEU A 97 10.06 -9.24 -9.44
N GLU A 98 9.69 -10.36 -10.06
CA GLU A 98 8.40 -11.02 -9.87
C GLU A 98 8.18 -11.40 -8.41
N SER A 99 9.18 -12.02 -7.76
CA SER A 99 9.10 -12.40 -6.35
C SER A 99 8.95 -11.19 -5.44
N SER A 100 9.66 -10.09 -5.73
CA SER A 100 9.53 -8.83 -5.00
C SER A 100 8.11 -8.26 -5.10
N ILE A 101 7.55 -8.16 -6.32
CA ILE A 101 6.17 -7.71 -6.55
C ILE A 101 5.18 -8.60 -5.79
N LYS A 102 5.28 -9.93 -5.94
CA LYS A 102 4.36 -10.89 -5.30
C LYS A 102 4.48 -10.83 -3.77
N ALA A 103 5.69 -10.65 -3.22
CA ALA A 103 5.91 -10.52 -1.79
C ALA A 103 5.27 -9.24 -1.25
N THR A 104 5.50 -8.09 -1.89
CA THR A 104 4.96 -6.80 -1.43
C THR A 104 3.43 -6.76 -1.55
N ILE A 105 2.86 -7.27 -2.65
CA ILE A 105 1.40 -7.44 -2.81
C ILE A 105 0.78 -8.28 -1.69
N ARG A 106 1.39 -9.42 -1.32
CA ARG A 106 0.90 -10.26 -0.21
C ARG A 106 0.84 -9.52 1.11
N GLN A 107 1.76 -8.59 1.36
CA GLN A 107 1.77 -7.79 2.58
C GLN A 107 0.77 -6.63 2.58
N MET A 108 0.19 -6.27 1.43
CA MET A 108 -0.79 -5.19 1.31
C MET A 108 -2.22 -5.66 1.59
N VAL A 109 -2.49 -6.97 1.47
CA VAL A 109 -3.78 -7.61 1.76
C VAL A 109 -4.92 -6.91 1.01
N VAL A 110 -5.80 -6.19 1.71
CA VAL A 110 -6.97 -5.50 1.12
C VAL A 110 -6.59 -4.25 0.31
N TYR A 111 -5.39 -3.71 0.55
CA TYR A 111 -4.86 -2.52 -0.12
C TYR A 111 -3.96 -2.86 -1.32
N ALA A 112 -3.89 -4.13 -1.71
CA ALA A 112 -3.08 -4.55 -2.84
C ALA A 112 -3.57 -3.89 -4.14
N PRO A 113 -2.65 -3.46 -5.03
CA PRO A 113 -3.04 -2.91 -6.33
C PRO A 113 -3.78 -3.96 -7.15
N LYS A 114 -4.75 -3.49 -7.95
CA LYS A 114 -5.51 -4.34 -8.84
C LYS A 114 -4.71 -4.56 -10.13
N VAL A 115 -4.45 -5.83 -10.43
CA VAL A 115 -3.89 -6.25 -11.72
C VAL A 115 -5.03 -6.39 -12.73
N SER A 116 -4.84 -5.83 -13.93
CA SER A 116 -5.77 -5.91 -15.04
C SER A 116 -5.01 -6.08 -16.35
N LYS A 117 -5.72 -6.40 -17.45
CA LYS A 117 -5.12 -6.49 -18.79
C LYS A 117 -4.33 -5.24 -19.19
N THR A 118 -4.81 -4.07 -18.76
CA THR A 118 -4.19 -2.77 -19.06
C THR A 118 -3.10 -2.37 -18.07
N GLY A 119 -2.97 -3.09 -16.95
CA GLY A 119 -1.90 -2.92 -15.99
C GLY A 119 -2.31 -2.84 -14.53
N LEU A 120 -1.37 -2.36 -13.73
CA LEU A 120 -1.51 -2.15 -12.29
C LEU A 120 -2.23 -0.85 -11.99
N LYS A 121 -3.19 -0.90 -11.08
CA LYS A 121 -3.88 0.27 -10.55
C LYS A 121 -3.88 0.24 -9.03
N SER A 122 -3.44 1.33 -8.40
CA SER A 122 -3.54 1.51 -6.95
C SER A 122 -5.00 1.44 -6.50
N THR A 123 -5.23 0.73 -5.40
CA THR A 123 -6.54 0.61 -4.73
C THR A 123 -6.59 1.40 -3.44
N ILE A 124 -5.48 2.02 -3.03
CA ILE A 124 -5.37 2.78 -1.79
C ILE A 124 -6.28 4.00 -1.89
N ASN A 125 -7.31 4.02 -1.06
CA ASN A 125 -8.12 5.21 -0.84
C ASN A 125 -7.80 5.79 0.54
N LYS A 126 -7.60 7.11 0.60
CA LYS A 126 -7.39 7.83 1.85
C LYS A 126 -8.54 7.59 2.84
N ASP A 127 -9.77 7.48 2.34
CA ASP A 127 -10.95 7.32 3.19
C ASP A 127 -10.97 6.00 3.97
N ASP A 128 -10.27 4.96 3.49
CA ASP A 128 -10.17 3.66 4.16
C ASP A 128 -9.37 3.73 5.48
N PHE A 129 -8.67 4.84 5.71
CA PHE A 129 -7.86 5.11 6.90
C PHE A 129 -8.54 6.11 7.85
N ASN A 130 -9.75 6.58 7.54
CA ASN A 130 -10.53 7.38 8.46
C ASN A 130 -10.96 6.53 9.67
N ILE A 131 -10.85 7.11 10.87
CA ILE A 131 -11.27 6.48 12.11
C ILE A 131 -12.65 7.06 12.47
N TYR A 132 -13.64 6.18 12.56
CA TYR A 132 -15.01 6.54 12.90
C TYR A 132 -15.35 6.17 14.34
N LEU A 133 -16.15 7.02 14.97
CA LEU A 133 -16.65 6.84 16.32
C LEU A 133 -17.58 5.63 16.40
N ASN A 134 -17.38 4.82 17.43
CA ASN A 134 -18.37 3.86 17.88
C ASN A 134 -19.52 4.61 18.54
N GLU A 135 -20.70 4.60 17.92
CA GLU A 135 -21.87 5.34 18.43
C GLU A 135 -22.28 4.92 19.85
N ASN A 136 -21.98 3.69 20.29
CA ASN A 136 -22.23 3.26 21.67
C ASN A 136 -21.32 3.96 22.69
N LYS A 137 -20.20 4.54 22.25
CA LYS A 137 -19.25 5.31 23.06
C LYS A 137 -19.38 6.82 22.83
N LYS A 138 -20.42 7.27 22.13
CA LYS A 138 -20.53 8.68 21.73
C LYS A 138 -20.58 9.62 22.94
N GLU A 139 -21.40 9.33 23.93
CA GLU A 139 -21.50 10.16 25.14
C GLU A 139 -20.19 10.19 25.92
N GLU A 140 -19.53 9.03 26.06
CA GLU A 140 -18.21 8.91 26.70
C GLU A 140 -17.15 9.73 25.95
N TYR A 141 -17.13 9.67 24.61
CA TYR A 141 -16.24 10.46 23.77
C TYR A 141 -16.46 11.95 23.93
N ASP A 142 -17.71 12.40 23.89
CA ASP A 142 -18.08 13.81 24.02
C ASP A 142 -17.68 14.35 25.42
N LEU A 143 -17.88 13.57 26.48
CA LEU A 143 -17.47 13.92 27.85
C LEU A 143 -15.95 13.97 28.01
N VAL A 144 -15.23 13.01 27.46
CA VAL A 144 -13.75 12.99 27.50
C VAL A 144 -13.17 14.16 26.72
N THR A 145 -13.74 14.48 25.56
CA THR A 145 -13.33 15.65 24.75
C THR A 145 -13.53 16.94 25.56
N LYS A 146 -14.71 17.14 26.15
CA LYS A 146 -15.00 18.32 26.97
C LYS A 146 -14.07 18.42 28.19
N PHE A 147 -13.80 17.30 28.86
CA PHE A 147 -12.87 17.25 29.98
C PHE A 147 -11.46 17.68 29.56
N MET A 148 -10.97 17.16 28.43
CA MET A 148 -9.68 17.50 27.86
C MET A 148 -9.58 18.99 27.50
N ASP A 149 -10.57 19.55 26.81
CA ASP A 149 -10.61 20.96 26.45
C ASP A 149 -10.58 21.86 27.69
N THR A 150 -11.36 21.50 28.72
CA THR A 150 -11.40 22.24 29.99
C THR A 150 -10.06 22.17 30.71
N ALA A 151 -9.41 21.00 30.74
CA ALA A 151 -8.10 20.84 31.36
C ALA A 151 -7.01 21.68 30.65
N ILE A 152 -7.04 21.72 29.32
CA ILE A 152 -6.14 22.55 28.51
C ILE A 152 -6.40 24.04 28.77
N GLU A 153 -7.68 24.46 28.84
CA GLU A 153 -8.05 25.83 29.15
C GLU A 153 -7.55 26.27 30.54
N LEU A 154 -7.75 25.44 31.56
CA LEU A 154 -7.26 25.68 32.92
C LEU A 154 -5.74 25.81 32.99
N HIS A 155 -5.02 24.94 32.27
CA HIS A 155 -3.57 25.03 32.16
C HIS A 155 -3.13 26.36 31.54
N SER A 156 -3.73 26.74 30.40
CA SER A 156 -3.35 27.96 29.67
C SER A 156 -3.66 29.25 30.41
N LYS A 157 -4.80 29.34 31.12
CA LYS A 157 -5.26 30.58 31.77
C LYS A 157 -4.77 30.76 33.19
N PHE A 158 -4.63 29.67 33.93
CA PHE A 158 -4.37 29.70 35.37
C PHE A 158 -3.08 28.96 35.74
N ASN A 159 -2.29 28.51 34.76
CA ASN A 159 -1.08 27.73 34.97
C ASN A 159 -1.33 26.49 35.84
N ALA A 160 -2.51 25.87 35.68
CA ALA A 160 -2.84 24.64 36.39
C ALA A 160 -1.82 23.55 36.03
N THR A 161 -1.07 23.06 37.01
CA THR A 161 -0.05 22.03 36.80
C THR A 161 -0.67 20.63 36.85
N MET A 162 0.07 19.62 36.37
CA MET A 162 -0.25 18.17 36.45
C MET A 162 -1.01 17.51 35.27
N ILE A 163 -0.58 17.76 34.03
CA ILE A 163 -1.03 17.02 32.82
C ILE A 163 -1.00 15.49 33.00
N ALA A 164 -0.03 14.95 33.75
CA ALA A 164 0.06 13.50 34.01
C ALA A 164 -1.17 12.89 34.71
N HIS A 165 -1.91 13.70 35.49
CA HIS A 165 -3.13 13.24 36.18
C HIS A 165 -4.34 13.18 35.25
N VAL A 166 -4.37 14.05 34.22
CA VAL A 166 -5.41 14.04 33.18
C VAL A 166 -5.39 12.71 32.42
N VAL A 167 -4.21 12.23 32.06
CA VAL A 167 -4.02 10.98 31.31
C VAL A 167 -4.43 9.75 32.12
N ARG A 168 -4.20 9.77 33.44
CA ARG A 168 -4.58 8.65 34.33
C ARG A 168 -6.08 8.57 34.61
N TYR A 169 -6.83 9.62 34.29
CA TYR A 169 -8.25 9.70 34.61
C TYR A 169 -9.08 8.74 33.75
N HIS A 170 -8.70 8.55 32.49
CA HIS A 170 -9.52 7.80 31.53
C HIS A 170 -8.68 7.10 30.45
N GLN A 171 -9.04 5.86 30.09
CA GLN A 171 -8.32 5.07 29.08
C GLN A 171 -8.39 5.64 27.65
N GLY A 172 -9.39 6.48 27.41
CA GLY A 172 -9.55 7.26 26.17
C GLY A 172 -8.60 8.45 26.04
N ILE A 173 -7.64 8.62 26.95
CA ILE A 173 -6.62 9.68 26.91
C ILE A 173 -5.24 9.02 26.92
N LEU A 174 -4.33 9.49 26.07
CA LEU A 174 -2.93 9.06 26.05
C LEU A 174 -1.98 10.26 26.00
N LEU A 175 -0.68 10.00 26.14
CA LEU A 175 0.37 11.00 25.97
C LEU A 175 1.00 10.90 24.59
N GLU A 176 1.00 12.00 23.84
CA GLU A 176 1.89 12.21 22.70
C GLU A 176 2.99 13.18 23.12
N GLY A 177 4.15 12.62 23.46
CA GLY A 177 5.22 13.36 24.13
C GLY A 177 4.77 13.80 25.53
N LEU A 178 4.66 15.11 25.74
CA LEU A 178 4.17 15.70 27.00
C LEU A 178 2.73 16.23 26.91
N ASN A 179 2.09 16.10 25.74
CA ASN A 179 0.74 16.60 25.52
C ASN A 179 -0.27 15.47 25.68
N PRO A 180 -1.33 15.67 26.48
CA PRO A 180 -2.41 14.71 26.56
C PRO A 180 -3.27 14.85 25.30
N VAL A 181 -3.61 13.74 24.67
CA VAL A 181 -4.46 13.69 23.47
C VAL A 181 -5.52 12.61 23.60
N ILE A 182 -6.59 12.73 22.82
CA ILE A 182 -7.64 11.71 22.77
C ILE A 182 -7.10 10.46 22.08
N ASN A 183 -7.19 9.32 22.76
CA ASN A 183 -6.90 8.01 22.18
C ASN A 183 -8.06 7.58 21.28
N VAL A 184 -8.04 8.00 20.02
CA VAL A 184 -9.09 7.69 19.03
C VAL A 184 -9.29 6.18 18.81
N GLN A 185 -8.28 5.34 19.06
CA GLN A 185 -8.40 3.88 18.92
C GLN A 185 -9.32 3.27 19.99
N TYR A 186 -9.38 3.87 21.19
CA TYR A 186 -10.31 3.42 22.23
C TYR A 186 -11.77 3.62 21.82
N PHE A 187 -12.06 4.67 21.03
CA PHE A 187 -13.41 5.05 20.62
C PHE A 187 -13.80 4.56 19.22
N LYS A 188 -12.90 3.84 18.54
CA LYS A 188 -13.10 3.34 17.17
C LYS A 188 -14.24 2.31 17.11
N ALA A 189 -15.05 2.40 16.05
CA ALA A 189 -16.13 1.45 15.70
C ALA A 189 -15.60 0.07 15.26
#